data_AF-A0A1H8DHJ4-F1
#
_entry.id   AF-A0A1H8DHJ4-F1
#
_cell.length_a   1.000
_cell.length_b   1.000
_cell.length_c   1.000
_cell.angle_alpha   90.00
_cell.angle_beta   90.00
_cell.angle_gamma   90.00
#
_symmetry.space_group_name_H-M   'P 1'
#
loop_
_entity.id
_entity.type
_entity.pdbx_description
1 polymer ?
#
loop_
_entity_poly.entity_id
_entity_poly.type
_entity_poly.pdbx_seq_one_letter_code
_entity_poly.pdbx_strand_id
1 'polypeptide(L)' 'MARLALTLVILGALNWLLIGIFQWDFVAAIFGGDVMRESSGLSRVIYAIIGIAGIYAITFLFSDRAVARNGD' A
#
# COMPACT_ATOMS: atom_id res chain seq x y z
N MET A 1 -3.53 -12.82 -13.88
CA MET A 1 -4.32 -11.70 -13.31
C MET A 1 -4.03 -11.46 -11.83
N ALA A 2 -4.20 -12.44 -10.93
CA ALA A 2 -4.02 -12.27 -9.48
C ALA A 2 -2.62 -11.74 -9.04
N ARG A 3 -1.55 -12.07 -9.77
CA ARG A 3 -0.19 -11.59 -9.48
C ARG A 3 -0.03 -10.08 -9.69
N LEU A 4 -0.59 -9.55 -10.77
CA LEU A 4 -0.53 -8.10 -11.07
C LEU A 4 -1.30 -7.29 -10.03
N ALA A 5 -2.48 -7.78 -9.61
CA ALA A 5 -3.26 -7.15 -8.55
C ALA A 5 -2.47 -7.09 -7.23
N LEU A 6 -1.80 -8.19 -6.85
CA LEU A 6 -0.93 -8.23 -5.67
C LEU A 6 0.23 -7.23 -5.76
N THR A 7 0.92 -7.17 -6.90
CA THR A 7 2.01 -6.22 -7.12
C THR A 7 1.53 -4.77 -6.98
N LEU A 8 0.38 -4.42 -7.57
CA LEU A 8 -0.20 -3.07 -7.46
C LEU A 8 -0.61 -2.73 -6.03
N VAL A 9 -1.19 -3.67 -5.29
CA VAL A 9 -1.55 -3.48 -3.88
C VAL A 9 -0.30 -3.25 -3.03
N ILE A 10 0.77 -4.02 -3.24
CA ILE A 10 2.06 -3.83 -2.55
C ILE A 10 2.66 -2.46 -2.86
N LEU A 11 2.72 -2.09 -4.14
CA LEU A 11 3.25 -0.78 -4.56
C LEU A 11 2.43 0.38 -3.98
N GLY A 12 1.11 0.25 -3.95
CA GLY A 12 0.22 1.23 -3.32
C GLY A 12 0.44 1.33 -1.81
N ALA A 13 0.42 0.21 -1.08
CA ALA A 13 0.61 0.20 0.37
C ALA A 13 1.95 0.84 0.79
N LEU A 14 3.02 0.52 0.06
CA LEU A 14 4.33 1.13 0.28
C LEU A 14 4.31 2.64 -0.01
N ASN A 15 3.75 3.08 -1.14
CA ASN A 15 3.70 4.52 -1.46
C ASN A 15 2.97 5.33 -0.39
N TRP A 16 1.81 4.83 0.08
CA TRP A 16 1.01 5.51 1.09
C TRP A 16 1.70 5.53 2.45
N LEU A 17 2.45 4.48 2.81
CA LEU A 17 3.29 4.48 4.01
C LEU A 17 4.40 5.53 3.94
N LEU A 18 5.08 5.63 2.78
CA LEU A 18 6.13 6.61 2.52
C LEU A 18 5.60 8.04 2.64
N ILE A 19 4.40 8.32 2.10
CA ILE A 19 3.75 9.63 2.22
C ILE A 19 3.37 9.95 3.68
N GLY A 20 2.92 8.96 4.45
CA GLY A 20 2.59 9.16 5.87
C GLY A 20 3.79 9.55 6.72
N ILE A 21 4.91 8.82 6.59
CA ILE A 21 6.11 9.01 7.42
C ILE A 21 6.96 10.16 6.88
N PHE A 22 7.35 10.10 5.62
CA PHE A 22 8.34 10.97 4.99
C PHE A 22 7.74 12.04 4.08
N GLN A 23 6.42 12.04 3.85
CA GLN A 23 5.76 12.93 2.88
C GLN A 23 6.31 12.83 1.45
N TRP A 24 6.97 11.71 1.16
CA TRP A 24 7.60 11.46 -0.12
C TRP A 24 6.76 10.51 -0.96
N ASP A 25 6.40 10.94 -2.17
CA ASP A 25 5.58 10.17 -3.11
C ASP A 25 6.49 9.49 -4.15
N PHE A 26 6.64 8.18 -4.01
CA PHE A 26 7.45 7.34 -4.89
C PHE A 26 6.87 7.25 -6.31
N VAL A 27 5.54 7.29 -6.43
CA VAL A 27 4.87 7.27 -7.75
C VAL A 27 5.16 8.58 -8.48
N ALA A 28 5.08 9.72 -7.79
CA ALA A 28 5.45 11.01 -8.36
C ALA A 28 6.94 11.07 -8.75
N ALA A 29 7.82 10.41 -7.98
CA ALA A 29 9.25 10.32 -8.29
C ALA A 29 9.55 9.62 -9.62
N ILE A 30 8.75 8.62 -9.99
CA ILE A 30 8.97 7.83 -11.22
C ILE A 30 8.26 8.46 -12.42
N PHE A 31 7.03 8.94 -12.24
CA PHE A 31 6.19 9.40 -13.35
C PHE A 31 6.33 10.91 -13.63
N GLY A 32 7.07 11.64 -12.80
CA GLY A 32 7.27 13.08 -12.93
C GLY A 32 6.10 13.85 -12.33
N GLY A 33 6.31 14.42 -11.15
CA GLY A 33 5.35 15.25 -10.41
C GLY A 33 5.95 15.75 -9.10
N ASP A 34 5.12 16.37 -8.26
CA ASP A 34 5.55 16.84 -6.94
C ASP A 34 5.88 15.66 -6.02
N VAL A 35 7.18 15.39 -5.86
CA VAL A 35 7.72 14.33 -5.02
C VAL A 35 7.51 14.57 -3.53
N MET A 36 7.51 15.83 -3.10
CA MET A 36 7.17 16.20 -1.73
C MET A 36 5.71 16.64 -1.67
N ARG A 37 4.91 15.96 -0.86
CA ARG A 37 3.51 16.32 -0.63
C ARG A 37 3.35 17.01 0.72
N GLU A 38 2.94 18.27 0.73
CA GLU A 38 2.51 18.93 1.96
C GLU A 38 1.18 18.33 2.42
N SER A 39 1.24 17.46 3.43
CA SER A 39 0.08 16.79 3.99
C SER A 39 -0.18 17.33 5.40
N SER A 40 -1.42 17.73 5.68
CA SER A 40 -1.83 18.10 7.04
C SER A 40 -1.53 16.96 8.03
N GLY A 41 -1.24 17.28 9.29
CA GLY A 41 -0.84 16.29 10.31
C GLY A 41 -1.84 15.13 10.42
N LEU A 42 -3.12 15.41 10.22
CA LEU A 42 -4.20 14.41 10.20
C LEU A 42 -4.12 13.48 8.98
N SER A 43 -3.79 14.01 7.80
CA SER A 43 -3.60 13.22 6.57
C SER A 43 -2.44 12.24 6.70
N ARG A 44 -1.34 12.64 7.33
CA ARG A 44 -0.17 11.76 7.56
C ARG A 44 -0.52 10.53 8.38
N VAL A 45 -1.34 10.71 9.41
CA VAL A 45 -1.83 9.61 10.25
C VAL A 45 -2.69 8.65 9.43
N ILE A 46 -3.60 9.17 8.61
CA ILE A 46 -4.45 8.34 7.74
C ILE A 46 -3.59 7.57 6.74
N TYR A 47 -2.60 8.21 6.11
CA TYR A 47 -1.70 7.56 5.16
C TYR A 47 -0.85 6.46 5.80
N ALA A 48 -0.35 6.69 7.01
CA ALA A 48 0.36 5.67 7.77
C ALA A 48 -0.54 4.47 8.11
N ILE A 49 -1.78 4.72 8.54
CA ILE A 49 -2.77 3.66 8.84
C ILE A 49 -3.09 2.85 7.57
N ILE A 50 -3.30 3.52 6.43
CA ILE A 50 -3.56 2.87 5.14
C ILE A 50 -2.37 2.01 4.72
N GLY A 51 -1.14 2.52 4.83
CA GLY A 51 0.07 1.77 4.49
C GLY A 51 0.23 0.51 5.34
N ILE A 52 0.02 0.61 6.66
CA ILE A 52 0.06 -0.53 7.57
C ILE A 52 -1.07 -1.53 7.27
N ALA A 53 -2.29 -1.03 7.03
CA ALA A 53 -3.44 -1.87 6.68
C ALA A 53 -3.22 -2.60 5.35
N GLY A 54 -2.59 -1.97 4.36
CA GLY A 54 -2.22 -2.60 3.09
C GLY A 54 -1.20 -3.72 3.26
N ILE A 55 -0.18 -3.54 4.11
CA ILE A 55 0.77 -4.59 4.49
C ILE A 55 0.04 -5.75 5.19
N TYR A 56 -0.89 -5.45 6.09
CA TYR A 56 -1.67 -6.48 6.79
C TYR A 56 -2.62 -7.24 5.85
N ALA A 57 -3.25 -6.53 4.91
CA ALA A 57 -4.12 -7.10 3.89
C ALA A 57 -3.36 -8.05 2.95
N ILE A 58 -2.08 -7.79 2.68
CA ILE A 58 -1.23 -8.72 1.94
C ILE A 58 -1.11 -10.04 2.71
N THR A 59 -0.81 -10.00 4.00
CA THR A 59 -0.73 -11.19 4.87
C THR A 59 -2.06 -11.96 4.90
N PHE A 60 -3.18 -11.24 5.00
CA PHE A 60 -4.52 -11.83 4.98
C PHE A 60 -4.85 -12.48 3.62
N LEU A 61 -4.58 -11.80 2.51
CA LEU A 61 -4.84 -12.27 1.16
C LEU A 61 -3.99 -13.50 0.77
N PHE A 62 -2.80 -13.65 1.37
CA PHE A 62 -1.99 -14.86 1.23
C PHE A 62 -2.46 -16.00 2.14
N SER A 63 -3.00 -15.71 3.33
CA SER A 63 -3.58 -16.71 4.23
C SER A 63 -4.91 -17.29 3.72
N ASP A 64 -5.77 -16.48 3.10
CA ASP A 64 -7.10 -16.93 2.65
C ASP A 64 -7.03 -17.94 1.48
N ARG A 65 -5.99 -17.83 0.64
CA ARG A 65 -5.74 -18.79 -0.45
C ARG A 65 -5.39 -20.21 0.04
N ALA A 66 -5.03 -20.38 1.31
CA ALA A 66 -4.81 -21.71 1.89
C ALA A 66 -6.12 -22.42 2.25
N VAL A 67 -7.22 -21.67 2.49
CA VAL A 67 -8.52 -22.23 2.88
C VAL A 67 -9.35 -22.67 1.66
N ALA A 68 -9.17 -22.03 0.51
CA ALA A 68 -9.93 -22.33 -0.71
C ALA A 68 -9.56 -23.66 -1.42
N ARG A 69 -8.72 -24.52 -0.84
CA ARG A 69 -8.21 -25.77 -1.46
C ARG A 69 -8.45 -27.05 -0.65
N ASN A 70 -9.43 -27.06 0.27
CA ASN A 70 -9.79 -28.23 1.08
C ASN A 70 -11.31 -28.53 1.02
N GLY A 71 -11.93 -28.30 -0.14
CA GLY A 71 -13.38 -28.40 -0.33
C GLY A 71 -13.80 -29.44 -1.37
N ASP A 72 -12.98 -30.47 -1.58
CA ASP A 72 -13.20 -31.60 -2.48
C ASP A 72 -13.07 -32.94 -1.76
#